data_AF-A0A5S3U727-F1
#
_entry.id   AF-A0A5S3U727-F1
#
_cell.length_a   1.000
_cell.length_b   1.000
_cell.length_c   1.000
_cell.angle_alpha   90.00
_cell.angle_beta   90.00
_cell.angle_gamma   90.00
#
_symmetry.space_group_name_H-M   'P 1'
#
loop_
_entity.id
_entity.type
_entity.pdbx_description
1 polymer ?
#
loop_
_entity_poly.entity_id
_entity_poly.type
_entity_poly.pdbx_seq_one_letter_code
_entity_poly.pdbx_strand_id
1 'polypeptide(L)'
;MLYLDQYFSLIKADLTLLDNLKYYCKTLDESTARTLLASLGFRKHDVFKQATHLSGGEKMKLAMCIVSNIESTAFLLLDEPDNHLDLESKQLLAQSLQNFKGGFILVSHDNYFVESIGCNKQIVL
;
A
#
# COMPACT_ATOMS: atom_id res chain seq x y z
N MET A 1 11.34 -7.65 5.37
CA MET A 1 10.20 -7.11 6.12
C MET A 1 9.86 -5.76 5.51
N LEU A 2 8.61 -5.54 5.15
CA LEU A 2 8.14 -4.25 4.65
C LEU A 2 7.43 -3.51 5.79
N TYR A 3 7.60 -2.20 5.88
CA TYR A 3 7.00 -1.37 6.92
C TYR A 3 6.14 -0.29 6.29
N LEU A 4 4.89 -0.18 6.74
CA LEU A 4 3.96 0.86 6.35
C LEU A 4 3.47 1.59 7.60
N ASP A 5 3.80 2.87 7.69
CA ASP A 5 3.34 3.78 8.74
C ASP A 5 2.38 4.83 8.18
N GLN A 6 1.79 5.62 9.07
CA GLN A 6 0.94 6.77 8.73
C GLN A 6 1.66 7.83 7.87
N TYR A 7 2.99 7.84 7.82
CA TYR A 7 3.78 8.77 7.01
C TYR A 7 4.09 8.26 5.60
N PHE A 8 3.68 7.02 5.29
CA PHE A 8 3.99 6.34 4.04
C PHE A 8 5.50 6.28 3.76
N SER A 9 6.31 6.01 4.79
CA SER A 9 7.78 5.90 4.70
C SER A 9 8.25 4.82 3.72
N LEU A 10 7.36 3.89 3.36
CA LEU A 10 7.55 2.93 2.27
C LEU A 10 7.78 3.63 0.92
N ILE A 11 7.14 4.76 0.66
CA ILE A 11 7.16 5.43 -0.64
C ILE A 11 8.37 6.33 -0.73
N LYS A 12 9.16 6.14 -1.79
CA LYS A 12 10.33 6.99 -2.08
C LYS A 12 9.86 8.26 -2.75
N ALA A 13 9.88 9.35 -1.99
CA ALA A 13 9.31 10.63 -2.41
C ALA A 13 10.01 11.21 -3.65
N ASP A 14 11.32 11.01 -3.76
CA ASP A 14 12.19 11.45 -4.85
C ASP A 14 11.97 10.68 -6.17
N LEU A 15 11.35 9.50 -6.09
CA LEU A 15 11.06 8.67 -7.25
C LEU A 15 9.70 8.98 -7.88
N THR A 16 9.57 8.66 -9.17
CA THR A 16 8.26 8.68 -9.83
C THR A 16 7.36 7.54 -9.34
N LEU A 17 6.06 7.60 -9.63
CA LEU A 17 5.13 6.50 -9.31
C LEU A 17 5.58 5.19 -9.97
N LEU A 18 5.99 5.26 -11.24
CA LEU A 18 6.50 4.12 -11.99
C LEU A 18 7.79 3.58 -11.39
N ASP A 19 8.73 4.46 -11.04
CA ASP A 19 10.01 4.06 -10.44
C ASP A 19 9.83 3.45 -9.05
N ASN A 20 8.88 3.94 -8.26
CA ASN A 20 8.49 3.31 -7.00
C ASN A 20 8.07 1.85 -7.22
N LEU A 21 7.15 1.58 -8.16
CA LEU A 21 6.73 0.20 -8.45
C LEU A 21 7.89 -0.67 -8.93
N LYS A 22 8.71 -0.17 -9.86
CA LYS A 22 9.86 -0.95 -10.37
C LYS A 22 10.93 -1.18 -9.31
N TYR A 23 11.08 -0.27 -8.35
CA TYR A 23 12.03 -0.42 -7.24
C TYR A 23 11.67 -1.61 -6.33
N TYR A 24 10.39 -1.71 -5.94
CA TYR A 24 9.91 -2.76 -5.04
C TYR A 24 9.57 -4.07 -5.76
N CYS A 25 9.00 -3.98 -6.96
CA CYS A 25 8.49 -5.11 -7.73
C CYS A 25 9.35 -5.32 -8.98
N LYS A 26 10.55 -5.88 -8.80
CA LYS A 26 11.60 -5.93 -9.83
C LYS A 26 11.24 -6.73 -11.08
N THR A 27 10.27 -7.64 -10.99
CA THR A 27 9.82 -8.50 -12.09
C THR A 27 8.66 -7.90 -12.89
N LEU A 28 8.04 -6.82 -12.39
CA LEU A 28 7.01 -6.10 -13.13
C LEU A 28 7.66 -5.37 -14.30
N ASP A 29 7.26 -5.76 -15.52
CA ASP A 29 7.59 -4.98 -16.70
C ASP A 29 6.86 -3.63 -16.67
N GLU A 30 7.37 -2.67 -17.44
CA GLU A 30 6.86 -1.30 -17.44
C GLU A 30 5.40 -1.20 -17.93
N SER A 31 5.01 -2.01 -18.91
CA SER A 31 3.63 -1.99 -19.44
C SER A 31 2.64 -2.44 -18.36
N THR A 32 2.97 -3.52 -17.65
CA THR A 32 2.16 -4.02 -16.54
C THR A 32 2.13 -3.03 -15.38
N ALA A 33 3.28 -2.44 -15.00
CA ALA A 33 3.32 -1.42 -13.96
C ALA A 33 2.47 -0.19 -14.31
N ARG A 34 2.51 0.28 -15.57
CA ARG A 34 1.66 1.39 -16.03
C ARG A 34 0.18 1.03 -16.04
N THR A 35 -0.16 -0.22 -16.35
CA THR A 35 -1.54 -0.72 -16.30
C THR A 35 -2.07 -0.73 -14.86
N LEU A 36 -1.25 -1.18 -13.90
CA LEU A 36 -1.58 -1.12 -12.48
C LEU A 36 -1.77 0.32 -12.00
N LEU A 37 -0.86 1.24 -12.36
CA LEU A 37 -1.02 2.66 -11.99
C LEU A 37 -2.29 3.27 -12.61
N ALA A 38 -2.62 2.92 -13.85
CA ALA A 38 -3.82 3.38 -14.52
C ALA A 38 -5.12 2.88 -13.85
N SER A 39 -5.12 1.67 -13.28
CA SER A 39 -6.28 1.14 -12.54
C SER A 39 -6.50 1.87 -11.21
N LEU A 40 -5.45 2.46 -10.63
CA LEU A 40 -5.52 3.31 -9.44
C LEU A 40 -5.91 4.76 -9.74
N GLY A 41 -6.00 5.13 -11.03
CA GLY A 41 -6.36 6.46 -11.49
C GLY A 41 -5.18 7.31 -12.00
N PHE A 42 -3.93 6.82 -11.89
CA PHE A 42 -2.75 7.52 -12.40
C PHE A 42 -2.55 7.22 -13.88
N ARG A 43 -2.96 8.14 -14.76
CA ARG A 43 -3.02 7.89 -16.21
C ARG A 43 -2.02 8.75 -16.97
N LYS A 44 -1.67 8.30 -18.19
CA LYS A 44 -0.84 9.05 -19.15
C LYS A 44 0.49 9.51 -18.53
N HIS A 45 0.58 10.78 -18.15
CA HIS A 45 1.79 11.43 -17.64
C HIS A 45 1.89 11.35 -16.10
N ASP A 46 0.81 11.02 -15.40
CA ASP A 46 0.78 10.94 -13.95
C ASP A 46 1.74 9.87 -13.42
N VAL A 47 2.00 8.82 -14.21
CA VAL A 47 2.94 7.76 -13.85
C VAL A 47 4.38 8.27 -13.65
N PHE A 48 4.71 9.43 -14.24
CA PHE A 48 6.00 10.11 -14.12
C PHE A 48 6.00 11.23 -13.07
N LYS A 49 4.87 11.47 -12.39
CA LYS A 49 4.79 12.42 -11.27
C LYS A 49 5.70 11.92 -10.14
N GLN A 50 6.37 12.83 -9.43
CA GLN A 50 7.11 12.47 -8.22
C GLN A 50 6.16 12.15 -7.08
N ALA A 51 6.50 11.16 -6.27
CA ALA A 51 5.67 10.74 -5.15
C ALA A 51 5.54 11.81 -4.04
N THR A 52 6.44 12.78 -3.97
CA THR A 52 6.31 14.00 -3.13
C THR A 52 4.98 14.73 -3.33
N HIS A 53 4.43 14.74 -4.54
CA HIS A 53 3.23 15.48 -4.90
C HIS A 53 1.93 14.68 -4.73
N LEU A 54 2.00 13.49 -4.12
CA LEU A 54 0.82 12.68 -3.84
C LEU A 54 0.15 13.12 -2.55
N SER A 55 -1.18 13.19 -2.58
CA SER A 55 -2.04 13.25 -1.40
C SER A 55 -1.93 11.97 -0.57
N GLY A 56 -2.43 11.99 0.67
CA GLY A 56 -2.43 10.80 1.55
C GLY A 56 -3.15 9.60 0.93
N GLY A 57 -4.32 9.80 0.32
CA GLY A 57 -5.06 8.74 -0.37
C GLY A 57 -4.35 8.20 -1.60
N GLU A 58 -3.69 9.06 -2.38
CA GLU A 58 -2.87 8.62 -3.52
C GLU A 58 -1.64 7.82 -3.06
N LYS A 59 -0.99 8.24 -1.98
CA LYS A 59 0.10 7.48 -1.35
C LYS A 59 -0.39 6.11 -0.89
N MET A 60 -1.57 6.04 -0.27
CA MET A 60 -2.17 4.77 0.14
C MET A 60 -2.41 3.84 -1.05
N LYS A 61 -2.99 4.34 -2.15
CA LYS A 61 -3.18 3.55 -3.38
C LYS A 61 -1.86 3.02 -3.94
N LEU A 62 -0.82 3.85 -3.99
CA LEU A 62 0.51 3.43 -4.45
C LEU A 62 1.15 2.39 -3.51
N ALA A 63 1.09 2.62 -2.19
CA ALA A 63 1.61 1.69 -1.19
C ALA A 63 0.93 0.32 -1.27
N MET A 64 -0.39 0.29 -1.39
CA MET A 64 -1.15 -0.95 -1.56
C MET A 64 -0.77 -1.67 -2.85
N CYS A 65 -0.61 -0.93 -3.95
CA CYS A 65 -0.16 -1.51 -5.20
C CYS A 65 1.22 -2.18 -5.08
N ILE A 66 2.16 -1.53 -4.37
CA ILE A 66 3.47 -2.11 -4.08
C ILE A 66 3.32 -3.38 -3.23
N VAL A 67 2.57 -3.30 -2.12
CA VAL A 67 2.37 -4.42 -1.18
C VAL A 67 1.73 -5.63 -1.88
N SER A 68 0.74 -5.42 -2.74
CA SER A 68 0.05 -6.51 -3.44
C SER A 68 0.87 -7.16 -4.54
N ASN A 69 1.88 -6.48 -5.08
CA ASN A 69 2.68 -6.95 -6.22
C ASN A 69 4.13 -7.30 -5.87
N ILE A 70 4.52 -7.21 -4.59
CA ILE A 70 5.87 -7.59 -4.17
C ILE A 70 5.98 -9.11 -4.08
N GLU A 71 6.96 -9.68 -4.78
CA GLU A 71 7.10 -11.14 -4.86
C GLU A 71 7.70 -11.78 -3.59
N SER A 72 8.53 -11.03 -2.86
CA SER A 72 9.40 -11.58 -1.82
C SER A 72 9.26 -10.87 -0.47
N THR A 73 8.03 -10.50 -0.08
CA THR A 73 7.77 -10.04 1.28
C THR A 73 7.10 -11.13 2.10
N ALA A 74 7.88 -11.79 2.94
CA ALA A 74 7.35 -12.75 3.89
C ALA A 74 6.51 -12.08 5.00
N PHE A 75 6.83 -10.82 5.34
CA PHE A 75 6.21 -10.10 6.47
C PHE A 75 6.03 -8.60 6.23
N LEU A 76 4.81 -8.12 6.47
CA LEU A 76 4.39 -6.72 6.45
C LEU A 76 4.09 -6.25 7.89
N LEU A 77 4.67 -5.12 8.31
CA LEU A 77 4.33 -4.45 9.57
C LEU A 77 3.59 -3.17 9.24
N LEU A 78 2.38 -3.02 9.78
CA LEU A 78 1.57 -1.83 9.63
C LEU A 78 1.36 -1.16 10.98
N ASP A 79 1.78 0.10 11.09
CA ASP A 79 1.64 0.91 12.30
C ASP A 79 0.66 2.06 12.07
N GLU A 80 -0.54 1.92 12.65
CA GLU A 80 -1.70 2.81 12.46
C GLU A 80 -1.93 3.23 11.00
N PRO A 81 -1.93 2.28 10.03
CA PRO A 81 -1.99 2.60 8.61
C PRO A 81 -3.35 3.19 8.19
N ASP A 82 -4.39 3.01 9.02
CA ASP A 82 -5.74 3.47 8.75
C ASP A 82 -5.96 4.92 9.23
N ASN A 83 -5.00 5.49 9.96
CA ASN A 83 -5.09 6.86 10.43
C ASN A 83 -5.06 7.83 9.25
N HIS A 84 -5.87 8.89 9.32
CA HIS A 84 -6.07 9.87 8.25
C HIS A 84 -6.61 9.34 6.91
N LEU A 85 -7.03 8.06 6.82
CA LEU A 85 -7.70 7.52 5.65
C LEU A 85 -9.20 7.85 5.66
N ASP A 86 -9.72 8.17 4.48
CA ASP A 86 -11.16 8.14 4.24
C ASP A 86 -11.69 6.70 4.19
N LEU A 87 -13.02 6.56 4.23
CA LEU A 87 -13.67 5.25 4.28
C LEU A 87 -13.32 4.37 3.06
N GLU A 88 -13.23 4.96 1.87
CA GLU A 88 -12.86 4.25 0.64
C GLU A 88 -11.43 3.70 0.73
N SER A 89 -10.48 4.51 1.21
CA SER A 89 -9.09 4.10 1.38
C SER A 89 -8.94 3.03 2.45
N LYS A 90 -9.70 3.11 3.56
CA LYS A 90 -9.73 2.04 4.58
C LYS A 90 -10.22 0.70 3.99
N GLN A 91 -11.27 0.73 3.17
CA GLN A 91 -11.80 -0.47 2.51
C GLN A 91 -10.79 -1.08 1.53
N LEU A 92 -10.09 -0.25 0.75
CA LEU A 92 -9.04 -0.71 -0.16
C LEU A 92 -7.87 -1.36 0.59
N LEU A 93 -7.45 -0.76 1.70
CA LEU A 93 -6.42 -1.32 2.57
C LEU A 93 -6.86 -2.67 3.15
N ALA A 94 -8.07 -2.76 3.69
CA ALA A 94 -8.60 -3.99 4.25
C ALA A 94 -8.65 -5.13 3.21
N GLN A 95 -9.17 -4.86 2.01
CA GLN A 95 -9.20 -5.83 0.91
C GLN A 95 -7.80 -6.25 0.45
N SER A 96 -6.85 -5.32 0.44
CA SER A 96 -5.46 -5.61 0.05
C SER A 96 -4.79 -6.52 1.07
N LEU A 97 -5.04 -6.32 2.36
CA LEU A 97 -4.54 -7.16 3.45
C LEU A 97 -5.18 -8.55 3.48
N GLN A 98 -6.49 -8.64 3.22
CA GLN A 98 -7.18 -9.93 3.08
C GLN A 98 -6.58 -10.82 1.97
N ASN A 99 -6.15 -10.20 0.88
CA ASN A 99 -5.58 -10.91 -0.28
C ASN A 99 -4.05 -11.04 -0.22
N PHE A 100 -3.42 -10.52 0.83
CA PHE A 100 -1.97 -10.55 0.97
C PHE A 100 -1.49 -11.98 1.25
N LYS A 101 -0.57 -12.48 0.42
CA LYS A 101 -0.09 -13.88 0.52
C LYS A 101 0.97 -14.10 1.61
N GLY A 102 1.51 -13.03 2.19
CA GLY A 102 2.49 -13.09 3.28
C GLY A 102 1.85 -12.96 4.66
N GLY A 103 2.67 -13.02 5.71
CA GLY A 103 2.23 -12.67 7.06
C GLY A 103 2.19 -11.16 7.26
N PHE A 104 1.30 -10.66 8.11
CA PHE A 104 1.34 -9.26 8.53
C PHE A 104 1.06 -9.09 10.02
N ILE A 105 1.55 -7.98 10.56
CA ILE A 105 1.21 -7.47 11.89
C ILE A 105 0.57 -6.10 11.67
N LEU A 106 -0.63 -5.92 12.20
CA LEU A 106 -1.36 -4.67 12.16
C LEU A 106 -1.48 -4.12 13.57
N VAL A 107 -1.05 -2.87 13.76
CA VAL A 107 -1.35 -2.05 14.92
C VAL A 107 -2.41 -1.04 14.49
N SER A 108 -3.57 -1.05 15.15
CA SER A 108 -4.67 -0.10 14.89
C SER A 108 -5.52 0.04 16.15
N HIS A 109 -6.07 1.24 16.35
CA HIS A 109 -7.04 1.54 17.41
C HIS A 109 -8.51 1.43 16.92
N ASP A 110 -8.74 1.13 15.64
CA ASP A 110 -10.06 1.01 15.02
C ASP A 110 -10.53 -0.45 14.96
N ASN A 111 -11.42 -0.83 15.89
CA ASN A 111 -11.95 -2.19 15.96
C ASN A 111 -12.73 -2.60 14.71
N TYR A 112 -13.49 -1.68 14.09
CA TYR A 112 -14.26 -2.00 12.88
C TYR A 112 -13.33 -2.31 11.71
N PHE A 113 -12.24 -1.54 11.59
CA PHE A 113 -11.22 -1.80 10.59
C PHE A 113 -10.53 -3.15 10.81
N VAL A 114 -10.12 -3.46 12.04
CA VAL A 114 -9.50 -4.76 12.39
C VAL A 114 -10.44 -5.94 12.08
N GLU A 115 -11.72 -5.83 12.46
CA GLU A 115 -12.74 -6.83 12.16
C GLU A 115 -12.92 -7.03 10.65
N SER A 116 -12.91 -5.93 9.88
CA SER A 116 -13.06 -6.00 8.43
C SER A 116 -11.94 -6.78 7.73
N ILE A 117 -10.75 -6.87 8.33
CA ILE A 117 -9.60 -7.59 7.74
C ILE A 117 -9.67 -9.10 8.02
N GLY A 118 -10.23 -9.51 9.16
CA GLY A 118 -10.29 -10.92 9.54
C GLY A 118 -8.94 -11.50 9.98
N CYS A 119 -8.27 -10.85 10.93
CA CYS A 119 -6.97 -11.29 11.46
C CYS A 119 -7.05 -12.67 12.15
N ASN A 120 -6.06 -13.54 11.95
CA ASN A 120 -6.02 -14.88 12.57
C ASN A 120 -5.80 -14.85 14.10
N LYS A 121 -5.16 -13.80 14.60
CA LYS A 121 -4.89 -13.59 16.03
C LYS A 121 -4.94 -12.10 16.34
N GLN A 122 -5.62 -11.76 17.42
CA GLN A 122 -5.68 -10.41 17.97
C GLN A 122 -5.06 -10.41 19.38
N ILE A 123 -4.28 -9.38 19.68
CA ILE A 123 -3.73 -9.15 21.01
C ILE A 123 -4.22 -7.77 21.44
N VAL A 124 -4.89 -7.69 22.57
CA VAL A 124 -5.31 -6.44 23.20
C VAL A 124 -4.40 -6.23 24.39
N LEU A 125 -3.71 -5.10 24.42
CA LEU A 125 -2.78 -4.70 25.49
C LEU A 125 -3.49 -3.85 26.55
#